data_AF-A0A834GN96-F1
#
_entry.id   AF-A0A834GN96-F1
#
_cell.length_a   1.000
_cell.length_b   1.000
_cell.length_c   1.000
_cell.angle_alpha   90.00
_cell.angle_beta   90.00
_cell.angle_gamma   90.00
#
_symmetry.space_group_name_H-M   'P 1'
#
loop_
_entity.id
_entity.type
_entity.pdbx_description
1 polymer ?
#
loop_
_entity_poly.entity_id
_entity_poly.type
_entity_poly.pdbx_seq_one_letter_code
_entity_poly.pdbx_strand_id
1 'polypeptide(L)'
;MAEPKPNYSLNSKSTDDLNSLSSHLVSLVFTDGGATGGPKFLFANRVCVDQSLSLEPSFKQVVDTVYKAASNHVYFQTEVGYFS
;
A
#
# COMPACT_ATOMS: atom_id res chain seq x y z
N MET A 1 -7.41 8.56 37.21
CA MET A 1 -7.59 9.25 35.92
C MET A 1 -7.04 8.30 34.86
N ALA A 2 -7.89 7.70 34.03
CA ALA A 2 -7.43 6.73 33.02
C ALA A 2 -6.84 7.48 31.82
N GLU A 3 -5.70 7.01 31.30
CA GLU A 3 -5.11 7.58 30.09
C GLU A 3 -6.01 7.36 28.87
N PRO A 4 -6.15 8.35 27.97
CA PRO A 4 -6.88 8.17 26.73
C PRO A 4 -6.18 7.13 25.87
N LYS A 5 -6.90 6.07 25.48
CA LYS A 5 -6.37 5.06 24.56
C LYS A 5 -5.93 5.75 23.26
N PRO A 6 -4.72 5.50 22.75
CA PRO A 6 -4.29 6.08 21.48
C PRO A 6 -5.22 5.62 20.35
N ASN A 7 -5.56 6.55 19.46
CA ASN A 7 -6.38 6.26 18.29
C ASN A 7 -5.53 5.57 17.23
N TYR A 8 -5.53 4.24 17.21
CA TYR A 8 -4.78 3.46 16.21
C TYR A 8 -5.33 3.58 14.77
N SER A 9 -6.43 4.31 14.58
CA SER A 9 -7.04 4.56 13.28
C SER A 9 -6.65 5.94 12.78
N LEU A 10 -6.28 6.07 11.49
CA LEU A 10 -5.88 7.30 10.79
C LEU A 10 -7.00 8.36 10.72
N ASN A 11 -7.62 8.72 11.83
CA ASN A 11 -8.83 9.53 11.96
C ASN A 11 -10.00 9.06 11.08
N SER A 12 -10.03 7.76 10.75
CA SER A 12 -11.09 7.12 9.99
C SER A 12 -12.05 6.35 10.91
N LYS A 13 -13.32 6.25 10.51
CA LYS A 13 -14.34 5.48 11.25
C LYS A 13 -14.40 4.02 10.80
N SER A 14 -13.88 3.70 9.61
CA SER A 14 -13.90 2.35 9.04
C SER A 14 -12.77 2.11 8.04
N THR A 15 -12.56 0.86 7.66
CA THR A 15 -11.67 0.48 6.55
C THR A 15 -12.21 0.98 5.21
N ASP A 16 -13.53 1.01 5.03
CA ASP A 16 -14.16 1.49 3.80
C ASP A 16 -13.92 2.99 3.58
N ASP A 17 -14.02 3.79 4.65
CA ASP A 17 -13.66 5.21 4.63
C ASP A 17 -12.19 5.42 4.22
N LEU A 18 -11.29 4.57 4.75
CA LEU A 18 -9.86 4.64 4.44
C LEU A 18 -9.58 4.23 2.99
N ASN A 19 -10.20 3.16 2.51
CA ASN A 19 -10.08 2.69 1.13
C ASN A 19 -10.65 3.71 0.14
N SER A 20 -11.77 4.34 0.47
CA SER A 20 -12.38 5.40 -0.35
C SER A 20 -11.45 6.61 -0.48
N LEU A 21 -10.93 7.10 0.65
CA LEU A 21 -9.96 8.21 0.66
C LEU A 21 -8.68 7.85 -0.13
N SER A 22 -8.14 6.65 0.09
CA SER A 22 -6.94 6.20 -0.58
C SER A 22 -7.15 6.10 -2.10
N SER A 23 -8.29 5.57 -2.54
CA SER A 23 -8.64 5.49 -3.97
C SER A 23 -8.68 6.87 -4.64
N HIS A 24 -9.26 7.86 -3.96
CA HIS A 24 -9.27 9.25 -4.45
C HIS A 24 -7.87 9.85 -4.52
N LEU A 25 -7.06 9.68 -3.47
CA LEU A 25 -5.69 10.21 -3.44
C LEU A 25 -4.82 9.56 -4.50
N VAL A 26 -4.85 8.23 -4.60
CA VAL A 26 -4.14 7.47 -5.64
C VAL A 26 -4.59 7.95 -7.02
N SER A 27 -5.89 8.15 -7.27
CA SER A 27 -6.32 8.70 -8.56
C SER A 27 -5.73 10.08 -8.83
N LEU A 28 -5.70 10.97 -7.84
CA LEU A 28 -5.21 12.34 -8.00
C LEU A 28 -3.68 12.42 -8.16
N VAL A 29 -2.90 11.64 -7.40
CA VAL A 29 -1.44 11.69 -7.50
C VAL A 29 -0.91 11.02 -8.76
N PHE A 30 -1.66 10.08 -9.34
CA PHE A 30 -1.31 9.43 -10.60
C PHE A 30 -1.75 10.21 -11.85
N THR A 31 -2.55 11.28 -11.73
CA THR A 31 -2.81 12.13 -12.90
C THR A 31 -1.54 12.87 -13.30
N ASP A 32 -0.96 12.52 -14.45
CA ASP A 32 0.21 13.19 -15.01
C ASP A 32 -0.15 14.63 -15.40
N GLY A 33 0.37 15.60 -14.65
CA GLY A 33 0.26 17.03 -14.97
C GLY A 33 1.13 17.47 -16.15
N GLY A 34 1.97 16.57 -16.68
CA GLY A 34 2.92 16.87 -17.73
C GLY A 34 2.29 17.34 -19.05
N ALA A 35 1.12 16.82 -19.41
CA ALA A 35 0.41 17.22 -20.64
C ALA A 35 -0.06 18.69 -20.60
N THR A 36 -0.26 19.25 -19.41
CA THR A 36 -0.69 20.64 -19.18
C THR A 36 0.47 21.55 -18.74
N GLY A 37 1.72 21.08 -18.81
CA GLY A 37 2.90 21.85 -18.38
C GLY A 37 3.08 21.94 -16.86
N GLY A 38 2.33 21.16 -16.08
CA GLY A 38 2.48 21.05 -14.64
C GLY A 38 3.61 20.10 -14.21
N PRO A 39 3.93 20.05 -12.90
CA PRO A 39 4.92 19.12 -12.37
C PRO A 39 4.52 17.67 -12.63
N LYS A 40 5.47 16.88 -13.13
CA LYS A 40 5.29 15.43 -13.28
C LYS A 40 5.62 14.76 -11.95
N PHE A 41 4.64 14.06 -11.38
CA PHE A 41 4.84 13.18 -10.24
C PHE A 41 4.71 11.72 -10.67
N LEU A 42 5.60 10.88 -10.14
CA LEU A 42 5.53 9.44 -10.32
C LEU A 42 5.38 8.84 -8.93
N PHE A 43 4.25 8.18 -8.69
CA PHE A 43 4.00 7.46 -7.45
C PHE A 43 4.07 5.96 -7.74
N ALA A 44 4.77 5.21 -6.90
CA ALA A 44 4.90 3.77 -7.04
C ALA A 44 4.54 3.12 -5.71
N ASN A 45 3.47 2.32 -5.71
CA ASN A 45 3.03 1.58 -4.53
C ASN A 45 3.31 0.08 -4.73
N ARG A 46 3.78 -0.60 -3.69
CA ARG A 46 4.15 -2.03 -3.77
C ARG A 46 3.78 -2.77 -2.49
N VAL A 47 3.19 -3.95 -2.66
CA VAL A 47 3.03 -4.96 -1.62
C VAL A 47 3.99 -6.11 -1.94
N CYS A 48 4.85 -6.44 -0.98
CA CYS A 48 5.78 -7.57 -1.07
C CYS A 48 5.37 -8.63 -0.06
N VAL A 49 5.14 -9.85 -0.54
CA VAL A 49 4.75 -11.01 0.26
C VAL A 49 5.88 -12.02 0.19
N ASP A 50 6.15 -12.72 1.29
CA ASP A 50 7.14 -13.79 1.24
C ASP A 50 6.72 -14.87 0.23
N GLN A 51 7.68 -15.44 -0.48
CA GLN A 51 7.41 -16.45 -1.50
C GLN A 51 6.73 -17.71 -0.92
N SER A 52 6.95 -18.03 0.35
CA SER A 52 6.29 -19.16 1.02
C SER A 52 4.82 -18.90 1.37
N LEU A 53 4.36 -17.64 1.27
CA LEU A 53 3.01 -17.23 1.64
C LEU A 53 2.20 -16.86 0.40
N SER A 54 0.89 -17.11 0.47
CA SER A 54 -0.06 -16.70 -0.57
C SER A 54 -0.85 -15.48 -0.13
N LEU A 55 -1.02 -14.51 -1.03
CA LEU A 55 -1.91 -13.38 -0.81
C LEU A 55 -3.36 -13.83 -0.98
N GLU A 56 -4.21 -13.49 -0.02
CA GLU A 56 -5.64 -13.81 -0.11
C GLU A 56 -6.28 -13.06 -1.31
N PRO A 57 -7.08 -13.73 -2.15
CA PRO A 57 -7.60 -13.13 -3.39
C PRO A 57 -8.42 -11.86 -3.19
N SER A 58 -9.27 -11.79 -2.15
CA SER A 58 -10.07 -10.59 -1.87
C SER A 58 -9.18 -9.41 -1.47
N PHE A 59 -8.12 -9.66 -0.71
CA PHE A 59 -7.12 -8.64 -0.40
C PHE A 59 -6.33 -8.21 -1.63
N LYS A 60 -5.97 -9.15 -2.53
CA LYS A 60 -5.32 -8.80 -3.80
C LYS A 60 -6.19 -7.84 -4.62
N GLN A 61 -7.50 -8.06 -4.68
CA GLN A 61 -8.42 -7.17 -5.37
C GLN A 61 -8.35 -5.74 -4.79
N VAL A 62 -8.27 -5.60 -3.46
CA VAL A 62 -8.10 -4.28 -2.81
C VAL A 62 -6.76 -3.65 -3.19
N VAL A 63 -5.65 -4.41 -3.15
CA VAL A 63 -4.31 -3.94 -3.53
C VAL A 63 -4.28 -3.40 -4.97
N ASP A 64 -4.88 -4.14 -5.91
CA ASP A 64 -4.86 -3.78 -7.33
C ASP A 64 -5.78 -2.57 -7.61
N THR A 65 -6.93 -2.46 -6.93
CA THR A 65 -7.97 -1.48 -7.28
C THR A 65 -7.91 -0.20 -6.46
N VAL A 66 -7.89 -0.32 -5.13
CA VAL A 66 -7.91 0.80 -4.19
C VAL A 66 -6.55 1.47 -4.14
N TYR A 67 -5.50 0.65 -4.00
CA TYR A 67 -4.14 1.14 -3.77
C TYR A 67 -3.29 1.25 -5.05
N LYS A 68 -3.78 0.69 -6.17
CA LYS A 68 -3.07 0.54 -7.46
C LYS A 68 -1.61 0.10 -7.27
N ALA A 69 -1.41 -0.85 -6.36
CA ALA A 69 -0.09 -1.34 -5.97
C ALA A 69 0.31 -2.58 -6.75
N ALA A 70 1.61 -2.70 -7.04
CA ALA A 70 2.16 -3.95 -7.54
C ALA A 70 2.27 -4.96 -6.40
N SER A 71 1.69 -6.16 -6.57
CA SER A 71 1.85 -7.28 -5.63
C SER A 71 2.92 -8.24 -6.13
N ASN A 72 3.96 -8.48 -5.33
CA ASN A 72 5.08 -9.36 -5.70
C ASN A 72 5.38 -10.36 -4.59
N HIS A 73 5.63 -11.61 -4.98
CA HIS A 73 6.22 -12.60 -4.09
C HIS A 73 7.74 -12.43 -4.13
N VAL A 74 8.36 -12.26 -2.98
CA VAL A 74 9.80 -12.04 -2.84
C VAL A 74 10.37 -12.99 -1.78
N TYR A 75 11.62 -13.37 -1.94
CA TYR A 75 12.32 -14.22 -0.97
C TYR A 75 12.92 -13.33 0.12
N PHE A 76 12.35 -13.37 1.33
CA PHE A 76 12.86 -12.54 2.45
C PHE A 76 13.91 -13.24 3.31
N GLN A 77 14.23 -14.52 3.08
CA GLN A 77 15.24 -15.17 3.90
C GLN A 77 16.59 -14.53 3.64
N THR A 78 17.19 -14.05 4.73
CA THR A 78 18.58 -13.60 4.75
C THR A 78 19.44 -14.83 4.49
N GLU A 79 20.36 -14.76 3.53
CA GLU A 79 21.40 -15.78 3.44
C GLU A 79 22.15 -15.76 4.78
N VAL A 80 21.94 -16.78 5.61
CA VAL A 80 22.80 -17.04 6.76
C VAL A 80 24.10 -17.53 6.14
N GLY A 81 24.99 -16.59 5.87
CA GLY A 81 26.34 -16.88 5.39
C GLY A 81 27.08 -17.66 6.47
N TYR A 82 27.00 -18.99 6.39
CA TYR A 82 27.94 -19.86 7.09
C TYR A 82 29.29 -19.70 6.40
N PHE A 83 30.07 -18.72 6.84
CA PHE A 83 31.50 -18.71 6.56
C PHE A 83 32.09 -19.93 7.25
N SER A 84 32.55 -20.88 6.44
CA SER A 84 33.38 -22.02 6.85
C SER A 84 34.85 -21.69 6.64
#